data_AF-A0A0S8E599-F1
#
_entry.id   AF-A0A0S8E599-F1
#
_cell.length_a   1.000
_cell.length_b   1.000
_cell.length_c   1.000
_cell.angle_alpha   90.00
_cell.angle_beta   90.00
_cell.angle_gamma   90.00
#
_symmetry.space_group_name_H-M   'P 1'
#
loop_
_entity.id
_entity.type
_entity.pdbx_description
1 polymer ?
#
loop_
_entity_poly.entity_id
_entity_poly.type
_entity_poly.pdbx_seq_one_letter_code
_entity_poly.pdbx_strand_id
1 'polypeptide(L)'
;MSWTRREFLRTGSLTALGGALSFVKPDIFEDDALAGRVAADTKLVFIFQRGGNDGVNTVIPHGDSEYNTANRPTLFIPRTSAIDLGNDFAGLHPRMAPMMEIYNHRALTGTDGPGNLAIIHRVGYAEQSKSHFDSRQYWENGVPGDPSFEEGMIYRQVALT
;
A
#
# COMPACT_ATOMS: atom_id res chain seq x y z
N MET A 1 -36.18 13.72 55.09
CA MET A 1 -34.75 14.01 54.90
C MET A 1 -34.64 15.28 54.07
N SER A 2 -34.36 16.43 54.69
CA SER A 2 -34.28 17.72 53.98
C SER A 2 -32.85 17.94 53.50
N TRP A 3 -32.64 17.95 52.18
CA TRP A 3 -31.34 18.25 51.59
C TRP A 3 -31.07 19.75 51.68
N THR A 4 -29.86 20.13 52.09
CA THR A 4 -29.44 21.53 52.04
C THR A 4 -29.05 21.92 50.61
N ARG A 5 -29.20 23.20 50.25
CA ARG A 5 -28.78 23.72 48.92
C ARG A 5 -27.31 23.39 48.60
N ARG A 6 -26.45 23.38 49.63
CA ARG A 6 -25.03 23.04 49.50
C ARG A 6 -24.84 21.57 49.14
N GLU A 7 -25.57 20.66 49.78
CA GLU A 7 -25.50 19.22 49.47
C GLU A 7 -26.03 18.93 48.07
N PHE A 8 -27.14 19.56 47.66
CA PHE A 8 -27.67 19.42 46.31
C PHE A 8 -26.66 19.87 45.24
N LEU A 9 -26.05 21.04 45.41
CA LEU A 9 -25.05 21.55 44.46
C LEU A 9 -23.79 20.68 44.43
N ARG A 10 -23.32 20.18 45.58
CA ARG A 10 -22.13 19.33 45.66
C ARG A 10 -22.35 17.97 45.01
N THR A 11 -23.48 17.33 45.30
CA THR A 11 -23.80 16.02 44.71
C THR A 11 -24.15 16.15 43.23
N GLY A 12 -24.91 17.18 42.83
CA GLY A 12 -25.25 17.43 41.43
C GLY A 12 -24.04 17.74 40.56
N SER A 13 -23.09 18.54 41.07
CA SER A 13 -21.84 18.84 40.34
C SER A 13 -20.92 17.62 40.20
N LEU A 14 -20.79 16.78 41.24
CA LEU A 14 -20.04 15.54 41.17
C LEU A 14 -20.64 14.53 40.17
N THR A 15 -21.96 14.38 40.16
CA THR A 15 -22.64 13.51 39.19
C THR A 15 -22.52 14.04 37.76
N ALA A 16 -22.64 15.35 37.55
CA ALA A 16 -22.45 15.97 36.25
C ALA A 16 -21.01 15.80 35.73
N LEU A 17 -20.00 15.93 36.60
CA LEU A 17 -18.60 15.70 36.25
C LEU A 17 -18.34 14.23 35.90
N GLY A 18 -18.83 13.30 36.73
CA GLY A 18 -18.68 11.85 36.47
C GLY A 18 -19.37 11.40 35.19
N GLY A 19 -20.56 11.96 34.90
CA GLY A 19 -21.26 11.76 33.64
C GLY A 19 -20.48 12.33 32.45
N ALA A 20 -19.98 13.55 32.55
CA ALA A 20 -19.18 14.19 31.50
C ALA A 20 -17.89 13.41 31.18
N LEU A 21 -17.19 12.93 32.21
CA LEU A 21 -15.97 12.11 32.05
C LEU A 21 -16.27 10.75 31.39
N SER A 22 -17.48 10.22 31.52
CA SER A 22 -17.89 8.97 30.83
C SER A 22 -18.10 9.15 29.32
N PHE A 23 -18.25 10.39 28.84
CA PHE A 23 -18.30 10.73 27.41
C PHE A 23 -16.95 11.17 26.84
N VAL A 24 -15.93 11.37 27.68
CA VAL A 24 -14.55 11.57 27.23
C VAL A 24 -14.02 10.20 26.85
N LYS A 25 -14.14 9.87 25.56
CA LYS A 25 -13.45 8.71 25.02
C LYS A 25 -11.94 8.98 25.00
N PRO A 26 -11.10 7.96 25.30
CA PRO A 26 -9.65 8.11 25.31
C PRO A 26 -9.05 8.23 23.90
N ASP A 27 -9.86 8.35 22.83
CA ASP A 27 -9.44 8.47 21.43
C ASP A 27 -8.28 9.47 21.23
N ILE A 28 -8.22 10.55 22.03
CA ILE A 28 -7.15 11.58 21.99
C ILE A 28 -5.77 11.01 22.40
N PHE A 29 -5.75 9.91 23.15
CA PHE A 29 -4.56 9.20 23.60
C PHE A 29 -4.39 7.83 22.95
N GLU A 30 -5.42 7.29 22.28
CA GLU A 30 -5.31 6.00 21.58
C GLU A 30 -4.34 6.09 20.41
N ASP A 31 -4.40 7.17 19.61
CA ASP A 31 -3.48 7.36 18.49
C ASP A 31 -2.02 7.42 18.96
N ASP A 32 -1.73 8.11 20.08
CA ASP A 32 -0.40 8.21 20.67
C ASP A 32 0.04 6.92 21.39
N ALA A 33 -0.88 6.17 21.99
CA ALA A 33 -0.60 4.91 22.66
C ALA A 33 -0.36 3.75 21.66
N LEU A 34 -1.00 3.80 20.49
CA LEU A 34 -0.83 2.87 19.38
C LEU A 34 0.31 3.28 18.43
N ALA A 35 0.76 4.54 18.49
CA ALA A 35 1.97 4.98 17.82
C ALA A 35 3.20 4.32 18.46
N GLY A 36 3.54 3.13 17.97
CA GLY A 36 4.79 2.45 18.31
C GLY A 36 6.01 3.36 18.11
N ARG A 37 7.09 3.11 18.86
CA ARG A 37 8.36 3.85 18.71
C ARG A 37 8.87 3.69 17.28
N VAL A 38 8.63 4.69 16.43
CA VAL A 38 9.13 4.70 15.05
C VAL A 38 10.65 4.62 15.10
N ALA A 39 11.23 3.55 14.55
CA ALA A 39 12.68 3.39 14.41
C ALA A 39 13.23 4.62 13.67
N ALA A 40 14.11 5.37 14.33
CA ALA A 40 14.34 6.79 14.08
C ALA A 40 15.00 7.17 12.73
N ASP A 41 15.16 6.26 11.76
CA ASP A 41 15.81 6.60 10.48
C ASP A 41 15.29 5.86 9.23
N THR A 42 14.36 4.90 9.34
CA THR A 42 13.89 4.16 8.15
C THR A 42 12.62 4.81 7.57
N LYS A 43 12.73 5.34 6.35
CA LYS A 43 11.60 5.94 5.61
C LYS A 43 11.16 5.01 4.49
N LEU A 44 9.90 4.61 4.50
CA LEU A 44 9.25 3.88 3.40
C LEU A 44 8.48 4.87 2.52
N VAL A 45 8.79 4.90 1.22
CA VAL A 45 8.02 5.66 0.24
C VAL A 45 7.22 4.66 -0.60
N PHE A 46 5.89 4.73 -0.50
CA PHE A 46 4.97 3.93 -1.30
C PHE A 46 4.33 4.79 -2.39
N ILE A 47 4.54 4.42 -3.66
CA ILE A 47 4.01 5.15 -4.81
C ILE A 47 2.92 4.30 -5.48
N PHE A 48 1.66 4.74 -5.36
CA PHE A 48 0.54 4.14 -6.07
C PHE A 48 0.24 4.91 -7.36
N GLN A 49 0.43 4.27 -8.51
CA GLN A 49 0.22 4.87 -9.83
C GLN A 49 -1.28 4.93 -10.19
N ARG A 50 -2.02 5.88 -9.59
CA ARG A 50 -3.42 6.15 -9.96
C ARG A 50 -3.49 6.66 -11.39
N GLY A 51 -4.42 6.11 -12.19
CA GLY A 51 -4.60 6.49 -13.59
C GLY A 51 -4.46 5.36 -14.60
N GLY A 52 -4.14 4.15 -14.14
CA GLY A 52 -4.13 2.95 -14.99
C GLY A 52 -2.83 2.80 -15.76
N ASN A 53 -1.81 2.24 -15.11
CA ASN A 53 -0.62 1.77 -15.81
C ASN A 53 -0.93 0.43 -16.50
N ASP A 54 -0.50 0.28 -17.75
CA ASP A 54 -0.44 -1.00 -18.44
C ASP A 54 0.76 -1.82 -17.91
N GLY A 55 0.52 -2.59 -16.85
CA GLY A 55 1.54 -3.41 -16.20
C GLY A 55 2.20 -4.42 -17.15
N VAL A 56 1.46 -4.92 -18.15
CA VAL A 56 1.97 -5.89 -19.12
C VAL A 56 2.98 -5.25 -20.08
N ASN A 57 2.80 -3.98 -20.46
CA ASN A 57 3.81 -3.27 -21.24
C ASN A 57 4.89 -2.61 -20.39
N THR A 58 4.68 -2.45 -19.09
CA THR A 58 5.73 -2.00 -18.16
C THR A 58 6.79 -3.10 -17.97
N VAL A 59 6.35 -4.32 -17.70
CA VAL A 59 7.19 -5.53 -17.57
C VAL A 59 6.72 -6.53 -18.62
N ILE A 60 7.38 -6.53 -19.76
CA ILE A 60 6.97 -7.21 -20.99
C ILE A 60 7.35 -8.69 -20.91
N PRO A 61 6.38 -9.63 -20.91
CA PRO A 61 6.65 -11.06 -20.80
C PRO A 61 6.86 -11.69 -22.18
N HIS A 62 7.98 -11.38 -22.85
CA HIS A 62 8.30 -11.91 -24.18
C HIS A 62 8.39 -13.45 -24.25
N GLY A 63 8.63 -14.13 -23.13
CA GLY A 63 8.59 -15.59 -23.07
C GLY A 63 7.19 -16.20 -22.99
N ASP A 64 6.14 -15.38 -22.91
CA ASP A 64 4.74 -15.82 -22.94
C ASP A 64 4.17 -15.72 -24.37
N SER A 65 3.67 -16.84 -24.91
CA SER A 65 3.08 -16.90 -26.24
C SER A 65 1.84 -16.01 -26.39
N GLU A 66 1.15 -15.71 -25.29
CA GLU A 66 -0.03 -14.84 -25.28
C GLU A 66 0.34 -13.35 -25.43
N TYR A 67 1.61 -12.97 -25.23
CA TYR A 67 2.09 -11.63 -25.55
C TYR A 67 2.45 -11.52 -27.04
N ASN A 68 1.43 -11.33 -27.87
CA ASN A 68 1.55 -11.31 -29.32
C ASN A 68 0.70 -10.20 -29.96
N THR A 69 0.86 -9.99 -31.27
CA THR A 69 0.14 -8.96 -32.03
C THR A 69 -1.36 -9.25 -32.20
N ALA A 70 -1.81 -10.50 -32.08
CA ALA A 70 -3.23 -10.83 -32.13
C ALA A 70 -3.96 -10.39 -30.84
N ASN A 71 -3.34 -10.63 -29.68
CA ASN A 71 -3.89 -10.25 -28.37
C ASN A 71 -3.64 -8.77 -28.04
N ARG A 72 -2.59 -8.16 -28.61
CA ARG A 72 -2.20 -6.75 -28.37
C ARG A 72 -1.97 -5.98 -29.67
N PRO A 73 -2.97 -5.85 -30.55
CA PRO A 73 -2.79 -5.32 -31.91
C PRO A 73 -2.21 -3.91 -31.98
N THR A 74 -2.54 -3.06 -31.01
CA THR A 74 -2.07 -1.67 -30.94
C THR A 74 -1.03 -1.44 -29.85
N LEU A 75 -0.78 -2.44 -29.01
CA LEU A 75 0.01 -2.31 -27.78
C LEU A 75 1.23 -3.23 -27.74
N PHE A 76 1.39 -4.14 -28.70
CA PHE A 76 2.53 -5.06 -28.75
C PHE A 76 3.84 -4.29 -28.95
N ILE A 77 4.82 -4.56 -28.10
CA ILE A 77 6.19 -4.05 -28.21
C ILE A 77 7.09 -5.23 -28.58
N PRO A 78 7.86 -5.17 -29.67
CA PRO A 78 8.78 -6.26 -30.02
C PRO A 78 9.99 -6.29 -29.10
N ARG A 79 10.59 -7.48 -28.91
CA ARG A 79 11.80 -7.67 -28.08
C ARG A 79 12.95 -6.74 -28.45
N THR A 80 13.11 -6.42 -29.74
CA THR A 80 14.15 -5.51 -30.23
C THR A 80 13.99 -4.06 -29.75
N SER A 81 12.79 -3.68 -29.31
CA SER A 81 12.50 -2.34 -28.80
C SER A 81 12.41 -2.29 -27.27
N ALA A 82 12.35 -3.44 -26.60
CA ALA A 82 12.32 -3.54 -25.15
C ALA A 82 13.74 -3.49 -24.57
N ILE A 83 13.83 -3.11 -23.30
CA ILE A 83 15.08 -3.20 -22.55
C ILE A 83 15.18 -4.61 -22.00
N ASP A 84 16.23 -5.34 -22.38
CA ASP A 84 16.43 -6.71 -21.94
C ASP A 84 16.87 -6.78 -20.46
N LEU A 85 16.25 -7.69 -19.71
CA LEU A 85 16.61 -7.97 -18.32
C LEU A 85 17.59 -9.15 -18.19
N GLY A 86 17.94 -9.81 -19.29
CA GLY A 86 18.97 -10.85 -19.36
C GLY A 86 18.53 -12.22 -18.84
N ASN A 87 17.22 -12.47 -18.73
CA ASN A 87 16.65 -13.75 -18.28
C ASN A 87 15.87 -14.49 -19.39
N ASP A 88 16.01 -14.03 -20.63
CA ASP A 88 15.32 -14.55 -21.83
C ASP A 88 13.78 -14.56 -21.77
N PHE A 89 13.16 -14.02 -20.72
CA PHE A 89 11.71 -14.04 -20.53
C PHE A 89 11.11 -12.64 -20.49
N ALA A 90 11.66 -11.76 -19.67
CA ALA A 90 11.11 -10.43 -19.40
C ALA A 90 11.97 -9.31 -19.98
N GLY A 91 11.31 -8.27 -20.47
CA GLY A 91 11.93 -6.98 -20.78
C GLY A 91 11.19 -5.84 -20.09
N LEU A 92 11.79 -4.66 -20.06
CA LEU A 92 11.12 -3.43 -19.63
C LEU A 92 10.68 -2.60 -20.83
N HIS A 93 9.60 -1.83 -20.64
CA HIS A 93 9.22 -0.79 -21.59
C HIS A 93 10.41 0.11 -21.93
N PRO A 94 10.65 0.54 -23.18
CA PRO A 94 11.79 1.40 -23.52
C PRO A 94 11.85 2.71 -22.72
N ARG A 95 10.69 3.25 -22.31
CA ARG A 95 10.61 4.44 -21.42
C ARG A 95 11.06 4.19 -19.98
N MET A 96 11.25 2.94 -19.57
CA MET A 96 11.79 2.56 -18.26
C MET A 96 13.32 2.55 -18.25
N ALA A 97 14.00 3.07 -19.29
CA ALA A 97 15.46 3.21 -19.32
C ALA A 97 16.06 3.82 -18.04
N PRO A 98 15.46 4.85 -17.40
CA PRO A 98 15.97 5.37 -16.12
C PRO A 98 15.98 4.33 -14.99
N MET A 99 15.10 3.33 -15.01
CA MET A 99 15.09 2.26 -14.00
C MET A 99 16.28 1.32 -14.14
N MET A 100 16.99 1.34 -15.27
CA MET A 100 18.22 0.56 -15.40
C MET A 100 19.34 1.08 -14.52
N GLU A 101 19.29 2.34 -14.07
CA GLU A 101 20.19 2.84 -13.04
C GLU A 101 20.00 2.07 -11.75
N ILE A 102 18.77 1.89 -11.26
CA ILE A 102 18.54 1.12 -10.03
C ILE A 102 18.62 -0.40 -10.25
N TYR A 103 18.36 -0.89 -11.46
CA TYR A 103 18.48 -2.32 -11.77
C TYR A 103 19.94 -2.78 -11.87
N ASN A 104 20.80 -2.01 -12.55
CA ASN A 104 22.20 -2.38 -12.83
C ASN A 104 23.19 -1.89 -11.77
N HIS A 105 22.84 -0.90 -10.94
CA HIS A 105 23.86 -0.07 -10.28
C HIS A 105 23.93 -0.22 -8.76
N ARG A 106 25.18 -0.10 -8.31
CA ARG A 106 25.69 0.12 -6.95
C ARG A 106 25.22 1.39 -6.23
N ALA A 107 24.55 2.31 -6.93
CA ALA A 107 24.45 3.71 -6.51
C ALA A 107 23.64 3.92 -5.21
N LEU A 108 22.65 3.05 -4.96
CA LEU A 108 21.78 3.16 -3.79
C LEU A 108 22.27 2.35 -2.57
N THR A 109 23.01 1.26 -2.77
CA THR A 109 23.33 0.29 -1.69
C THR A 109 24.82 -0.02 -1.54
N GLY A 110 25.70 0.55 -2.38
CA GLY A 110 27.15 0.37 -2.30
C GLY A 110 27.67 -1.05 -2.62
N THR A 111 26.77 -1.99 -2.93
CA THR A 111 27.10 -3.40 -3.18
C THR A 111 27.06 -3.71 -4.68
N ASP A 112 28.06 -4.42 -5.21
CA ASP A 112 28.06 -4.84 -6.63
C ASP A 112 26.99 -5.92 -6.85
N GLY A 113 26.18 -5.76 -7.89
CA GLY A 113 25.27 -6.78 -8.41
C GLY A 113 23.91 -6.23 -8.90
N PRO A 114 23.17 -6.98 -9.74
CA PRO A 114 21.74 -6.75 -9.90
C PRO A 114 21.07 -6.93 -8.53
N GLY A 115 20.22 -5.99 -8.08
CA GLY A 115 19.55 -6.21 -6.78
C GLY A 115 18.90 -5.02 -6.07
N ASN A 116 19.07 -3.78 -6.56
CA ASN A 116 18.41 -2.63 -5.94
C ASN A 116 16.99 -2.39 -6.49
N LEU A 117 16.59 -3.19 -7.49
CA LEU A 117 15.23 -3.25 -8.01
C LEU A 117 14.79 -4.71 -8.07
N ALA A 118 13.75 -5.04 -7.29
CA ALA A 118 13.02 -6.29 -7.43
C ALA A 118 11.72 -6.02 -8.20
N ILE A 119 11.48 -6.77 -9.27
CA ILE A 119 10.26 -6.71 -10.06
C ILE A 119 9.47 -7.99 -9.78
N ILE A 120 8.24 -7.83 -9.30
CA ILE A 120 7.30 -8.94 -9.14
C ILE A 120 6.16 -8.71 -10.12
N HIS A 121 6.04 -9.61 -11.10
CA HIS A 121 4.98 -9.56 -12.11
C HIS A 121 3.90 -10.61 -11.83
N ARG A 122 2.76 -10.54 -12.54
CA ARG A 122 1.62 -11.46 -12.36
C ARG A 122 1.11 -11.54 -10.92
N VAL A 123 1.21 -10.43 -10.19
CA VAL A 123 0.61 -10.30 -8.87
C VAL A 123 -0.88 -10.11 -9.05
N GLY A 124 -1.68 -10.87 -8.29
CA GLY A 124 -3.13 -10.82 -8.34
C GLY A 124 -3.74 -11.56 -7.17
N TYR A 125 -5.05 -11.39 -6.99
CA TYR A 125 -5.86 -12.21 -6.08
C TYR A 125 -6.90 -13.02 -6.88
N ALA A 126 -7.42 -14.10 -6.27
CA ALA A 126 -8.43 -14.94 -6.90
C ALA A 126 -9.72 -14.14 -7.15
N GLU A 127 -10.44 -14.45 -8.23
CA GLU A 127 -11.72 -13.79 -8.58
C GLU A 127 -11.63 -12.25 -8.55
N GLN A 128 -10.68 -11.68 -9.29
CA GLN A 128 -10.42 -10.23 -9.24
C GLN A 128 -11.68 -9.40 -9.50
N SER A 129 -11.91 -8.42 -8.63
CA SER A 129 -13.05 -7.52 -8.78
C SER A 129 -12.92 -6.69 -10.05
N LYS A 130 -14.03 -6.60 -10.79
CA LYS A 130 -14.17 -5.72 -11.95
C LYS A 130 -14.60 -4.30 -11.56
N SER A 131 -14.94 -4.07 -10.29
CA SER A 131 -15.22 -2.74 -9.73
C SER A 131 -13.90 -2.03 -9.45
N HIS A 132 -13.73 -0.84 -10.02
CA HIS A 132 -12.56 -0.02 -9.75
C HIS A 132 -12.47 0.44 -8.29
N PHE A 133 -13.62 0.61 -7.60
CA PHE A 133 -13.66 0.99 -6.19
C PHE A 133 -13.23 -0.18 -5.30
N ASP A 134 -13.89 -1.32 -5.46
CA ASP A 134 -13.63 -2.50 -4.63
C ASP A 134 -12.22 -3.04 -4.90
N SER A 135 -11.79 -3.10 -6.16
CA SER A 135 -10.45 -3.61 -6.50
C SER A 135 -9.35 -2.75 -5.90
N ARG A 136 -9.53 -1.42 -5.88
CA ARG A 136 -8.60 -0.52 -5.18
C ARG A 136 -8.54 -0.85 -3.69
N GLN A 137 -9.70 -0.95 -3.03
CA GLN A 137 -9.76 -1.24 -1.62
C GLN A 137 -9.09 -2.58 -1.30
N TYR A 138 -9.36 -3.63 -2.08
CA TYR A 138 -8.76 -4.95 -1.92
C TYR A 138 -7.23 -4.96 -2.10
N TRP A 139 -6.71 -4.16 -3.02
CA TRP A 139 -5.26 -3.99 -3.19
C TRP A 139 -4.60 -3.19 -2.07
N GLU A 140 -5.29 -2.19 -1.51
CA GLU A 140 -4.78 -1.36 -0.41
C GLU A 140 -4.85 -2.10 0.94
N ASN A 141 -5.94 -2.84 1.17
CA ASN A 141 -6.21 -3.52 2.43
C ASN A 141 -5.68 -4.97 2.47
N GLY A 142 -5.48 -5.63 1.32
CA GLY A 142 -5.02 -7.02 1.22
C GLY A 142 -6.07 -8.07 1.63
N VAL A 143 -7.35 -7.72 1.67
CA VAL A 143 -8.48 -8.60 2.07
C VAL A 143 -9.57 -8.57 0.98
N PRO A 144 -9.39 -9.35 -0.11
CA PRO A 144 -10.38 -9.40 -1.18
C PRO A 144 -11.72 -9.96 -0.71
N GLY A 145 -12.81 -9.31 -1.13
CA GLY A 145 -14.18 -9.76 -0.86
C GLY A 145 -14.81 -9.20 0.41
N ASP A 146 -14.08 -8.44 1.23
CA ASP A 146 -14.62 -7.71 2.37
C ASP A 146 -14.56 -6.18 2.10
N PRO A 147 -15.67 -5.57 1.66
CA PRO A 147 -15.72 -4.12 1.40
C PRO A 147 -15.80 -3.29 2.68
N SER A 148 -16.01 -3.90 3.85
CA SER A 148 -16.11 -3.19 5.14
C SER A 148 -14.75 -3.05 5.83
N PHE A 149 -13.73 -3.76 5.35
CA PHE A 149 -12.42 -3.74 5.97
C PHE A 149 -11.58 -2.55 5.49
N GLU A 150 -11.26 -1.64 6.42
CA GLU A 150 -10.64 -0.35 6.11
C GLU A 150 -9.12 -0.29 6.37
N GLU A 151 -8.56 -1.23 7.14
CA GLU A 151 -7.14 -1.19 7.49
C GLU A 151 -6.23 -1.55 6.30
N GLY A 152 -5.21 -0.74 6.03
CA GLY A 152 -4.23 -0.98 4.97
C GLY A 152 -3.24 -2.10 5.29
N MET A 153 -2.89 -2.94 4.30
CA MET A 153 -1.98 -4.08 4.52
C MET A 153 -0.58 -3.67 4.99
N ILE A 154 -0.07 -2.55 4.48
CA ILE A 154 1.24 -2.03 4.86
C ILE A 154 1.21 -1.52 6.29
N TYR A 155 0.15 -0.81 6.68
CA TYR A 155 -0.02 -0.32 8.04
C TYR A 155 -0.02 -1.48 9.03
N ARG A 156 -0.81 -2.53 8.76
CA ARG A 156 -0.83 -3.74 9.60
C ARG A 156 0.54 -4.39 9.72
N GLN A 157 1.31 -4.46 8.62
CA GLN A 157 2.62 -5.08 8.65
C GLN A 157 3.64 -4.25 9.45
N VAL A 158 3.62 -2.93 9.31
CA VAL A 158 4.55 -2.02 10.01
C VAL A 158 4.20 -1.91 11.50
N ALA A 159 2.92 -1.97 11.88
CA ALA A 159 2.51 -1.95 13.29
C ALA A 159 2.94 -3.21 14.07
N LEU A 160 3.24 -4.32 13.38
CA LEU A 160 3.69 -5.58 13.97
C LEU A 160 5.22 -5.65 14.18
N THR A 161 5.99 -4.69 13.63
CA THR A 161 7.46 -4.62 13.71
C THR A 161 7.92 -3.54 14.67
#